data_AF-A0A3B3QZB2-F1
#
_entry.id   AF-A0A3B3QZB2-F1
#
_cell.length_a   1.000
_cell.length_b   1.000
_cell.length_c   1.000
_cell.angle_alpha   90.00
_cell.angle_beta   90.00
_cell.angle_gamma   90.00
#
_symmetry.space_group_name_H-M   'P 1'
#
loop_
_entity.id
_entity.type
_entity.pdbx_description
1 polymer ?
#
loop_
_entity_poly.entity_id
_entity_poly.type
_entity_poly.pdbx_seq_one_letter_code
_entity_poly.pdbx_strand_id
1 'polypeptide(L)'
;MTVRKGKKLTISIQEHMAIDVCPGPIRPIKQISAYFPRLSPTSSISEPISPNPKVLSPGSGVAAVGGGGLLSPVLTGATGGGGGGTLSAMSSMDTSIEIDSCDSDDSTSLGILEFDLLYERATSSLHCTVLRAKGLKPMDFNGLADPYVKLHLLPGACKANKLKTKIVRNTLNPVWNETLTYCGITEEDMYRKTLRVSVCDEDKLSHNEFIGESRVALRRLKPDQTKHYKICLEHPPPLPSPSAMSVALRGISCYLREWEIEQQRSLEERGRLLLSLQFLSPSDGAEEGGQAKEEGRSGLCVGVRRCAHLAAMDVNGFSDPYVKTYLKPDIHKKSKHKTAVIKKTLNPEFNEEFFYEISLSELSTKTLEVTVWDYDLGKSNDFIGGVSLGCHSQGDALRHWVECLKNKGKKVERWHTLTNELPGSTFHD
;
A
#
# COMPACT_ATOMS: atom_id res chain seq x y z
N MET A 1 70.68 26.33 10.01
CA MET A 1 69.57 26.59 9.07
C MET A 1 68.27 26.30 9.79
N THR A 2 67.52 27.33 10.20
CA THR A 2 66.28 27.23 10.97
C THR A 2 65.08 27.42 10.04
N VAL A 3 64.25 26.38 9.87
CA VAL A 3 63.04 26.43 9.04
C VAL A 3 61.82 26.61 9.93
N ARG A 4 61.02 27.63 9.58
CA ARG A 4 59.91 28.22 10.33
C ARG A 4 58.62 27.40 10.18
N LYS A 5 57.87 27.26 11.28
CA LYS A 5 56.48 26.78 11.32
C LYS A 5 55.53 27.79 10.66
N GLY A 6 54.66 27.31 9.77
CA GLY A 6 53.57 28.08 9.16
C GLY A 6 52.48 28.45 10.16
N LYS A 7 52.00 29.70 10.08
CA LYS A 7 50.94 30.28 10.92
C LYS A 7 49.55 29.80 10.49
N LYS A 8 48.69 29.55 11.48
CA LYS A 8 47.25 29.31 11.36
C LYS A 8 46.55 30.65 11.09
N LEU A 9 45.75 30.75 10.02
CA LEU A 9 44.90 31.91 9.75
C LEU A 9 43.55 31.71 10.45
N THR A 10 43.25 32.57 11.40
CA THR A 10 41.93 32.74 12.02
C THR A 10 41.10 33.67 11.15
N ILE A 11 39.99 33.19 10.59
CA ILE A 11 39.03 34.02 9.85
C ILE A 11 37.96 34.47 10.87
N SER A 12 37.89 35.78 11.08
CA SER A 12 36.88 36.47 11.89
C SER A 12 35.58 36.52 11.11
N ILE A 13 34.47 36.10 11.73
CA ILE A 13 33.13 36.23 11.16
C ILE A 13 32.74 37.71 11.24
N GLN A 14 32.70 38.36 10.09
CA GLN A 14 32.24 39.74 9.93
C GLN A 14 30.73 39.71 9.64
N GLU A 15 29.99 40.55 10.35
CA GLU A 15 28.54 40.65 10.37
C GLU A 15 27.93 40.79 8.96
N HIS A 16 26.95 39.94 8.64
CA HIS A 16 26.08 40.14 7.48
C HIS A 16 25.01 41.18 7.81
N MET A 17 24.90 42.17 6.93
CA MET A 17 23.97 43.29 6.99
C MET A 17 22.52 42.84 7.20
N ALA A 18 21.87 43.40 8.21
CA ALA A 18 20.43 43.32 8.36
C ALA A 18 19.75 44.13 7.24
N ILE A 19 18.80 43.50 6.53
CA ILE A 19 17.87 44.22 5.67
C ILE A 19 16.89 44.93 6.60
N ASP A 20 16.93 46.25 6.58
CA ASP A 20 16.00 47.12 7.31
C ASP A 20 14.63 47.06 6.62
N VAL A 21 13.72 46.24 7.16
CA VAL A 21 12.31 46.23 6.79
C VAL A 21 11.55 46.98 7.86
N CYS A 22 11.19 48.24 7.57
CA CYS A 22 10.32 49.05 8.42
C CYS A 22 9.05 48.27 8.80
N PRO A 23 8.82 47.94 10.08
CA PRO A 23 7.55 47.38 10.49
C PRO A 23 6.55 48.53 10.53
N GLY A 24 5.71 48.64 9.50
CA GLY A 24 4.48 49.43 9.60
C GLY A 24 3.63 48.96 10.81
N PRO A 25 2.72 49.80 11.33
CA PRO A 25 1.99 49.49 12.56
C PRO A 25 1.22 48.18 12.45
N ILE A 26 1.54 47.24 13.34
CA ILE A 26 0.87 45.94 13.48
C ILE A 26 -0.57 46.21 13.93
N ARG A 27 -1.54 45.94 13.05
CA ARG A 27 -2.95 46.01 13.43
C ARG A 27 -3.31 44.79 14.29
N PRO A 28 -4.14 44.92 15.33
CA PRO A 28 -4.55 43.78 16.15
C PRO A 28 -5.26 42.71 15.30
N ILE A 29 -4.81 41.46 15.41
CA ILE A 29 -5.45 40.30 14.80
C ILE A 29 -6.79 40.07 15.52
N LYS A 30 -7.91 40.14 14.80
CA LYS A 30 -9.24 39.87 15.37
C LYS A 30 -9.32 38.42 15.83
N GLN A 31 -9.82 38.18 17.05
CA GLN A 31 -10.08 36.83 17.52
C GLN A 31 -11.13 36.12 16.65
N ILE A 32 -10.94 34.81 16.45
CA ILE A 32 -11.78 33.94 15.59
C ILE A 32 -13.27 34.01 15.98
N SER A 33 -13.57 34.33 17.25
CA SER A 33 -14.92 34.54 17.77
C SER A 33 -15.70 35.69 17.13
N ALA A 34 -15.04 36.60 16.40
CA ALA A 34 -15.69 37.69 15.67
C ALA A 34 -16.40 37.23 14.37
N TYR A 35 -16.19 35.99 13.94
CA TYR A 35 -16.80 35.42 12.71
C TYR A 35 -17.97 34.47 12.99
N PHE A 36 -18.33 34.25 14.27
CA PHE A 36 -19.51 33.47 14.63
C PHE A 36 -20.69 34.41 14.96
N PRO A 37 -21.89 34.18 14.39
CA PRO A 37 -23.07 34.98 14.72
C PRO A 37 -23.39 34.86 16.21
N ARG A 38 -23.41 35.99 16.92
CA ARG A 38 -23.91 36.07 18.30
C ARG A 38 -25.43 36.02 18.25
N LEU A 39 -26.02 34.88 18.62
CA LEU A 39 -27.45 34.81 18.92
C LEU A 39 -27.68 35.49 20.28
N SER A 40 -28.46 36.56 20.29
CA SER A 40 -28.90 37.22 21.53
C SER A 40 -29.89 36.34 22.29
N PRO A 41 -29.88 36.32 23.63
CA PRO A 41 -30.71 35.44 24.42
C PRO A 41 -32.01 36.13 24.82
N THR A 42 -33.15 35.51 24.53
CA THR A 42 -34.38 35.72 25.31
C THR A 42 -35.09 34.38 25.48
N SER A 43 -35.19 33.97 26.76
CA SER A 43 -36.29 33.24 27.41
C SER A 43 -36.85 31.97 26.73
N SER A 44 -37.06 30.83 27.38
CA SER A 44 -37.06 30.46 28.80
C SER A 44 -37.54 29.00 28.87
N ILE A 45 -36.89 28.23 29.76
CA ILE A 45 -37.51 27.24 30.65
C ILE A 45 -37.99 25.87 30.08
N SER A 46 -37.37 24.84 30.68
CA SER A 46 -37.87 23.53 31.17
C SER A 46 -37.46 22.24 30.43
N GLU A 47 -36.62 21.50 31.15
CA GLU A 47 -36.21 20.09 31.04
C GLU A 47 -37.36 19.07 31.31
N PRO A 48 -37.11 17.75 31.47
CA PRO A 48 -36.36 16.78 30.64
C PRO A 48 -37.20 15.49 30.38
N ILE A 49 -36.57 14.42 29.84
CA ILE A 49 -36.71 12.97 30.20
C ILE A 49 -36.73 12.02 28.96
N SER A 50 -35.71 11.16 28.85
CA SER A 50 -35.66 9.88 28.08
C SER A 50 -36.49 8.77 28.79
N PRO A 51 -36.75 7.52 28.29
CA PRO A 51 -36.18 6.78 27.15
C PRO A 51 -37.20 5.90 26.33
N ASN A 52 -36.68 5.15 25.33
CA ASN A 52 -37.23 4.00 24.54
C ASN A 52 -38.12 2.97 25.30
N PRO A 53 -38.68 1.88 24.69
CA PRO A 53 -39.11 1.52 23.31
C PRO A 53 -40.48 0.74 23.26
N LYS A 54 -40.89 0.22 22.07
CA LYS A 54 -41.66 -1.05 21.76
C LYS A 54 -42.82 -0.89 20.74
N VAL A 55 -42.77 -1.57 19.57
CA VAL A 55 -43.40 -2.87 19.19
C VAL A 55 -44.87 -2.75 18.72
N LEU A 56 -45.15 -3.18 17.49
CA LEU A 56 -46.11 -4.25 17.10
C LEU A 56 -46.47 -4.19 15.60
N SER A 57 -46.21 -5.30 14.90
CA SER A 57 -46.97 -5.76 13.72
C SER A 57 -48.37 -6.27 14.17
N PRO A 58 -49.35 -6.57 13.29
CA PRO A 58 -49.35 -7.78 12.44
C PRO A 58 -49.82 -7.49 10.99
N GLY A 59 -49.51 -8.29 9.97
CA GLY A 59 -50.11 -9.61 9.65
C GLY A 59 -51.42 -9.42 8.87
N SER A 60 -51.81 -10.18 7.84
CA SER A 60 -51.34 -11.45 7.30
C SER A 60 -52.15 -11.76 6.03
N GLY A 61 -51.56 -12.53 5.09
CA GLY A 61 -52.26 -13.43 4.16
C GLY A 61 -52.99 -12.81 2.96
N VAL A 62 -53.17 -13.44 1.80
CA VAL A 62 -53.05 -14.87 1.40
C VAL A 62 -52.93 -14.93 -0.15
N ALA A 63 -52.22 -15.96 -0.66
CA ALA A 63 -52.30 -16.75 -1.93
C ALA A 63 -53.26 -16.31 -3.08
N ALA A 64 -53.13 -16.70 -4.36
CA ALA A 64 -52.18 -17.41 -5.24
C ALA A 64 -52.83 -17.46 -6.66
N VAL A 65 -52.09 -17.96 -7.67
CA VAL A 65 -52.57 -18.43 -9.01
C VAL A 65 -52.99 -17.31 -9.99
N GLY A 66 -52.70 -17.26 -11.29
CA GLY A 66 -52.03 -18.10 -12.29
C GLY A 66 -52.52 -17.68 -13.70
N GLY A 67 -51.67 -17.76 -14.73
CA GLY A 67 -52.05 -18.00 -16.13
C GLY A 67 -52.60 -16.87 -17.04
N GLY A 68 -51.85 -16.59 -18.12
CA GLY A 68 -52.32 -16.74 -19.51
C GLY A 68 -53.04 -15.58 -20.24
N GLY A 69 -52.66 -15.39 -21.52
CA GLY A 69 -53.48 -14.81 -22.60
C GLY A 69 -53.25 -13.31 -22.86
N LEU A 70 -52.54 -12.91 -23.93
CA LEU A 70 -53.06 -12.68 -25.30
C LEU A 70 -54.24 -11.69 -25.38
N LEU A 71 -54.00 -10.54 -26.03
CA LEU A 71 -54.64 -10.09 -27.28
C LEU A 71 -54.68 -8.55 -27.39
N SER A 72 -54.32 -8.08 -28.60
CA SER A 72 -54.49 -6.72 -29.13
C SER A 72 -55.97 -6.30 -29.22
N PRO A 73 -56.25 -5.02 -29.54
CA PRO A 73 -56.52 -4.61 -30.93
C PRO A 73 -55.77 -3.29 -31.28
N VAL A 74 -55.28 -2.98 -32.49
CA VAL A 74 -55.79 -2.98 -33.87
C VAL A 74 -56.81 -1.85 -34.17
N LEU A 75 -56.28 -0.86 -34.90
CA LEU A 75 -56.81 -0.01 -36.00
C LEU A 75 -57.91 1.05 -35.76
N THR A 76 -57.59 2.28 -36.20
CA THR A 76 -58.25 3.13 -37.23
C THR A 76 -57.43 4.43 -37.35
N GLY A 77 -57.14 5.13 -38.44
CA GLY A 77 -57.40 5.10 -39.89
C GLY A 77 -56.74 6.40 -40.46
N ALA A 78 -55.80 6.30 -41.40
CA ALA A 78 -55.87 6.73 -42.82
C ALA A 78 -56.40 8.16 -43.13
N THR A 79 -55.55 8.98 -43.79
CA THR A 79 -55.72 9.88 -44.98
C THR A 79 -54.56 10.89 -44.99
N GLY A 80 -53.61 10.95 -45.94
CA GLY A 80 -53.69 11.50 -47.32
C GLY A 80 -53.79 13.04 -47.28
N GLY A 81 -53.03 13.92 -47.95
CA GLY A 81 -51.95 13.92 -48.93
C GLY A 81 -51.95 15.30 -49.64
N GLY A 82 -50.78 15.94 -49.83
CA GLY A 82 -50.47 16.88 -50.93
C GLY A 82 -51.02 18.34 -50.97
N GLY A 83 -50.10 19.31 -50.88
CA GLY A 83 -49.92 20.39 -51.89
C GLY A 83 -50.68 21.72 -51.76
N GLY A 84 -49.95 22.85 -51.83
CA GLY A 84 -50.45 24.16 -52.28
C GLY A 84 -50.04 25.35 -51.41
N GLY A 85 -49.11 26.18 -51.91
CA GLY A 85 -48.59 27.35 -51.18
C GLY A 85 -49.42 28.63 -51.33
N THR A 86 -49.17 29.59 -50.45
CA THR A 86 -49.33 31.03 -50.70
C THR A 86 -48.53 31.84 -49.69
N LEU A 87 -48.01 32.96 -50.17
CA LEU A 87 -47.04 33.86 -49.55
C LEU A 87 -47.70 34.71 -48.44
N SER A 88 -46.97 35.01 -47.36
CA SER A 88 -46.61 36.38 -46.92
C SER A 88 -46.22 36.50 -45.44
N ALA A 89 -45.34 37.50 -45.19
CA ALA A 89 -45.10 38.23 -43.95
C ALA A 89 -44.18 37.63 -42.87
N MET A 90 -42.90 38.02 -42.98
CA MET A 90 -42.01 38.55 -41.92
C MET A 90 -42.37 38.24 -40.45
N SER A 91 -41.49 37.51 -39.76
CA SER A 91 -40.74 37.99 -38.58
C SER A 91 -40.06 36.82 -37.85
N SER A 92 -38.88 37.11 -37.32
CA SER A 92 -38.19 36.39 -36.23
C SER A 92 -37.32 35.21 -36.63
N MET A 93 -36.00 35.46 -36.60
CA MET A 93 -34.96 34.44 -36.54
C MET A 93 -35.21 33.51 -35.35
N ASP A 94 -35.43 32.23 -35.63
CA ASP A 94 -35.28 31.14 -34.68
C ASP A 94 -34.22 30.21 -35.28
N THR A 95 -32.99 30.30 -34.78
CA THR A 95 -31.86 29.50 -35.24
C THR A 95 -31.97 28.13 -34.57
N SER A 96 -32.81 27.25 -35.13
CA SER A 96 -32.92 25.87 -34.71
C SER A 96 -31.59 25.16 -34.95
N ILE A 97 -31.04 24.63 -33.87
CA ILE A 97 -29.79 23.89 -33.77
C ILE A 97 -30.01 22.50 -34.37
N GLU A 98 -29.61 22.31 -35.62
CA GLU A 98 -29.41 20.97 -36.21
C GLU A 98 -27.93 20.61 -35.98
N ILE A 99 -27.61 20.15 -34.76
CA ILE A 99 -26.34 19.44 -34.51
C ILE A 99 -26.63 17.98 -34.79
N ASP A 100 -26.19 17.55 -35.97
CA ASP A 100 -26.00 16.15 -36.33
C ASP A 100 -24.96 15.55 -35.35
N SER A 101 -25.45 15.09 -34.20
CA SER A 101 -24.63 14.50 -33.13
C SER A 101 -24.40 13.02 -33.43
N CYS A 102 -23.59 12.77 -34.44
CA CYS A 102 -22.95 11.48 -34.67
C CYS A 102 -21.44 11.58 -34.40
N ASP A 103 -21.06 12.10 -33.22
CA ASP A 103 -19.68 11.95 -32.74
C ASP A 103 -19.66 10.82 -31.70
N SER A 104 -19.32 9.64 -32.22
CA SER A 104 -19.22 8.39 -31.49
C SER A 104 -18.14 8.49 -30.40
N ASP A 105 -18.45 7.97 -29.22
CA ASP A 105 -17.72 8.06 -27.92
C ASP A 105 -16.28 7.48 -27.87
N ASP A 106 -15.47 7.62 -28.92
CA ASP A 106 -14.15 6.97 -29.02
C ASP A 106 -13.03 7.68 -28.22
N SER A 107 -13.32 8.85 -27.63
CA SER A 107 -12.34 9.67 -26.90
C SER A 107 -12.28 9.44 -25.38
N THR A 108 -13.18 8.61 -24.82
CA THR A 108 -13.26 8.35 -23.37
C THR A 108 -12.68 7.01 -22.91
N SER A 109 -12.37 6.10 -23.84
CA SER A 109 -11.83 4.78 -23.47
C SER A 109 -10.29 4.83 -23.35
N LEU A 110 -9.76 4.45 -22.18
CA LEU A 110 -8.30 4.40 -21.93
C LEU A 110 -7.66 3.07 -22.34
N GLY A 111 -8.47 2.16 -22.87
CA GLY A 111 -8.09 0.80 -23.22
C GLY A 111 -8.48 -0.23 -22.17
N ILE A 112 -8.26 -1.49 -22.51
CA ILE A 112 -8.59 -2.67 -21.70
C ILE A 112 -7.29 -3.36 -21.30
N LEU A 113 -7.12 -3.65 -20.02
CA LEU A 113 -6.00 -4.44 -19.49
C LEU A 113 -6.46 -5.84 -19.12
N GLU A 114 -5.70 -6.85 -19.56
CA GLU A 114 -5.88 -8.26 -19.22
C GLU A 114 -4.71 -8.75 -18.35
N PHE A 115 -5.01 -9.31 -17.18
CA PHE A 115 -4.02 -9.86 -16.25
C PHE A 115 -4.63 -10.93 -15.35
N ASP A 116 -3.78 -11.82 -14.85
CA ASP A 116 -4.16 -12.87 -13.90
C ASP A 116 -3.56 -12.59 -12.52
N LEU A 117 -4.34 -12.87 -11.47
CA LEU A 117 -3.85 -12.87 -10.09
C LEU A 117 -3.95 -14.26 -9.48
N LEU A 118 -2.87 -14.71 -8.86
CA LEU A 118 -2.80 -15.95 -8.09
C LEU A 118 -2.14 -15.65 -6.73
N TYR A 119 -2.85 -15.94 -5.65
CA TYR A 119 -2.25 -15.92 -4.31
C TYR A 119 -1.93 -17.34 -3.90
N GLU A 120 -0.64 -17.68 -3.85
CA GLU A 120 -0.16 -18.97 -3.38
C GLU A 120 0.04 -18.92 -1.86
N ARG A 121 -0.82 -19.62 -1.12
CA ARG A 121 -0.84 -19.54 0.35
C ARG A 121 0.40 -20.19 0.95
N ALA A 122 0.85 -21.31 0.37
CA ALA A 122 1.98 -22.09 0.87
C ALA A 122 3.28 -21.27 0.92
N THR A 123 3.52 -20.43 -0.08
CA THR A 123 4.73 -19.58 -0.15
C THR A 123 4.47 -18.14 0.32
N SER A 124 3.22 -17.80 0.61
CA SER A 124 2.76 -16.42 0.89
C SER A 124 3.15 -15.47 -0.25
N SER A 125 2.91 -15.89 -1.50
CA SER A 125 3.29 -15.14 -2.70
C SER A 125 2.06 -14.70 -3.48
N LEU A 126 2.04 -13.43 -3.87
CA LEU A 126 1.04 -12.91 -4.81
C LEU A 126 1.69 -12.75 -6.18
N HIS A 127 1.24 -13.58 -7.13
CA HIS A 127 1.65 -13.52 -8.52
C HIS A 127 0.65 -12.68 -9.31
N CYS A 128 1.16 -11.71 -10.07
CA CYS A 128 0.41 -10.93 -11.03
C CYS A 128 1.01 -11.15 -12.41
N THR A 129 0.31 -11.93 -13.24
CA THR A 129 0.71 -12.18 -14.62
C THR A 129 0.03 -11.17 -15.52
N VAL A 130 0.78 -10.15 -15.93
CA VAL A 130 0.31 -9.11 -16.85
C VAL A 130 0.38 -9.67 -18.27
N LEU A 131 -0.78 -9.88 -18.89
CA LEU A 131 -0.87 -10.55 -20.19
C LEU A 131 -0.70 -9.55 -21.33
N ARG A 132 -1.66 -8.63 -21.47
CA ARG A 132 -1.73 -7.67 -22.57
C ARG A 132 -2.66 -6.51 -22.26
N ALA A 133 -2.56 -5.45 -23.04
CA ALA A 133 -3.60 -4.42 -23.14
C ALA A 133 -4.06 -4.28 -24.59
N LYS A 134 -5.26 -3.70 -24.77
CA LYS A 134 -5.83 -3.42 -26.08
C LYS A 134 -6.47 -2.04 -26.12
N GLY A 135 -6.32 -1.36 -27.25
CA GLY A 135 -6.91 -0.05 -27.49
C GLY A 135 -6.47 0.99 -26.47
N LEU A 136 -5.19 0.98 -26.06
CA LEU A 136 -4.67 2.01 -25.18
C LEU A 136 -4.80 3.40 -25.85
N LYS A 137 -4.96 4.42 -25.02
CA LYS A 137 -4.96 5.80 -25.48
C LYS A 137 -3.59 6.15 -26.08
N PRO A 138 -3.53 6.75 -27.28
CA PRO A 138 -2.31 7.34 -27.81
C PRO A 138 -1.79 8.45 -26.91
N MET A 139 -0.50 8.43 -26.60
CA MET A 139 0.15 9.40 -25.72
C MET A 139 1.31 10.11 -26.43
N ASP A 140 1.96 9.43 -27.39
CA ASP A 140 3.02 9.98 -28.20
C ASP A 140 2.51 10.80 -29.40
N PHE A 141 3.33 11.75 -29.87
CA PHE A 141 3.07 12.51 -31.11
C PHE A 141 2.93 11.66 -32.37
N ASN A 142 3.46 10.44 -32.36
CA ASN A 142 3.34 9.49 -33.46
C ASN A 142 1.98 8.76 -33.48
N GLY A 143 1.08 9.06 -32.53
CA GLY A 143 -0.22 8.40 -32.38
C GLY A 143 -0.15 7.01 -31.75
N LEU A 144 0.97 6.66 -31.10
CA LEU A 144 1.19 5.40 -30.39
C LEU A 144 1.55 5.68 -28.91
N ALA A 145 2.14 4.70 -28.24
CA ALA A 145 2.69 4.79 -26.89
C ALA A 145 3.80 3.74 -26.72
N ASP A 146 4.63 3.90 -25.70
CA ASP A 146 5.60 2.97 -25.15
C ASP A 146 5.12 2.39 -23.78
N PRO A 147 4.02 1.59 -23.75
CA PRO A 147 3.37 1.22 -22.49
C PRO A 147 4.14 0.21 -21.64
N TYR A 148 4.03 0.39 -20.32
CA TYR A 148 4.40 -0.57 -19.28
C TYR A 148 3.39 -0.56 -18.13
N VAL A 149 3.37 -1.65 -17.37
CA VAL A 149 2.49 -1.81 -16.21
C VAL A 149 3.29 -1.72 -14.92
N LYS A 150 2.74 -0.99 -13.95
CA LYS A 150 3.31 -0.76 -12.63
C LYS A 150 2.35 -1.25 -11.55
N LEU A 151 2.86 -2.08 -10.65
CA LEU A 151 2.12 -2.62 -9.52
C LEU A 151 2.46 -1.88 -8.23
N HIS A 152 1.43 -1.67 -7.40
CA HIS A 152 1.54 -1.09 -6.08
C HIS A 152 0.60 -1.80 -5.10
N LEU A 153 1.12 -2.27 -3.98
CA LEU A 153 0.31 -2.75 -2.87
C LEU A 153 -0.04 -1.58 -1.93
N LEU A 154 -1.33 -1.36 -1.71
CA LEU A 154 -1.86 -0.31 -0.83
C LEU A 154 -2.63 -0.93 0.35
N PRO A 155 -2.55 -0.40 1.57
CA PRO A 155 -1.61 0.63 2.04
C PRO A 155 -0.17 0.08 2.13
N GLY A 156 0.83 0.96 2.23
CA GLY A 156 2.23 0.55 2.41
C GLY A 156 3.05 0.49 1.11
N ALA A 157 2.65 1.20 0.05
CA ALA A 157 3.42 1.34 -1.18
C ALA A 157 4.72 2.17 -0.97
N CYS A 158 5.81 1.52 -0.57
CA CYS A 158 7.16 2.09 -0.61
C CYS A 158 7.82 1.88 -1.99
N LYS A 159 8.92 2.59 -2.29
CA LYS A 159 9.66 2.41 -3.55
C LYS A 159 10.11 0.97 -3.79
N ALA A 160 10.48 0.25 -2.72
CA ALA A 160 10.92 -1.13 -2.76
C ALA A 160 9.82 -2.13 -3.14
N ASN A 161 8.57 -1.78 -2.88
CA ASN A 161 7.38 -2.61 -3.12
C ASN A 161 6.72 -2.27 -4.48
N LYS A 162 7.44 -1.58 -5.39
CA LYS A 162 6.96 -1.24 -6.74
C LYS A 162 7.54 -2.24 -7.72
N LEU A 163 6.67 -3.01 -8.37
CA LEU A 163 7.06 -3.87 -9.48
C LEU A 163 6.64 -3.22 -10.78
N LYS A 164 7.44 -3.39 -11.84
CA LYS A 164 7.09 -2.91 -13.18
C LYS A 164 7.44 -3.95 -14.22
N THR A 165 6.64 -4.01 -15.28
CA THR A 165 6.94 -4.83 -16.46
C THR A 165 8.02 -4.18 -17.31
N LYS A 166 8.46 -4.93 -18.32
CA LYS A 166 9.17 -4.37 -19.46
C LYS A 166 8.29 -3.38 -20.23
N ILE A 167 8.95 -2.42 -20.88
CA ILE A 167 8.33 -1.49 -21.82
C ILE A 167 8.19 -2.18 -23.17
N VAL A 168 7.00 -2.09 -23.76
CA VAL A 168 6.75 -2.49 -25.15
C VAL A 168 6.58 -1.22 -25.96
N ARG A 169 7.37 -1.04 -27.01
CA ARG A 169 7.44 0.25 -27.71
C ARG A 169 6.46 0.37 -28.87
N ASN A 170 6.04 1.61 -29.15
CA ASN A 170 5.25 2.02 -30.30
C ASN A 170 4.03 1.14 -30.55
N THR A 171 3.19 0.94 -29.52
CA THR A 171 1.99 0.11 -29.64
C THR A 171 0.88 0.52 -28.68
N LEU A 172 -0.35 0.44 -29.16
CA LEU A 172 -1.56 0.58 -28.34
C LEU A 172 -2.14 -0.79 -27.90
N ASN A 173 -1.51 -1.88 -28.34
CA ASN A 173 -1.93 -3.25 -28.06
C ASN A 173 -0.74 -4.09 -27.54
N PRO A 174 -0.09 -3.68 -26.45
CA PRO A 174 1.09 -4.36 -25.94
C PRO A 174 0.74 -5.76 -25.42
N VAL A 175 1.68 -6.70 -25.59
CA VAL A 175 1.65 -8.04 -25.00
C VAL A 175 2.90 -8.19 -24.15
N TRP A 176 2.72 -8.32 -22.84
CA TRP A 176 3.82 -8.47 -21.88
C TRP A 176 4.07 -9.93 -21.53
N ASN A 177 3.01 -10.69 -21.23
CA ASN A 177 3.08 -12.06 -20.69
C ASN A 177 4.13 -12.18 -19.57
N GLU A 178 4.15 -11.21 -18.66
CA GLU A 178 5.16 -11.06 -17.63
C GLU A 178 4.55 -11.25 -16.25
N THR A 179 5.18 -12.10 -15.42
CA THR A 179 4.71 -12.35 -14.05
C THR A 179 5.56 -11.57 -13.05
N LEU A 180 4.90 -10.66 -12.34
CA LEU A 180 5.48 -9.88 -11.25
C LEU A 180 5.01 -10.49 -9.92
N THR A 181 5.95 -10.80 -9.02
CA THR A 181 5.66 -11.54 -7.79
C THR A 181 5.99 -10.73 -6.54
N TYR A 182 5.00 -10.59 -5.66
CA TYR A 182 5.21 -10.10 -4.30
C TYR A 182 5.40 -11.26 -3.33
N CYS A 183 6.58 -11.37 -2.74
CA CYS A 183 6.86 -12.30 -1.65
C CYS A 183 6.38 -11.78 -0.28
N GLY A 184 5.95 -12.69 0.58
CA GLY A 184 5.66 -12.43 1.99
C GLY A 184 4.31 -11.78 2.24
N ILE A 185 3.34 -11.93 1.34
CA ILE A 185 1.97 -11.44 1.49
C ILE A 185 1.23 -12.35 2.46
N THR A 186 0.98 -11.85 3.67
CA THR A 186 0.33 -12.63 4.73
C THR A 186 -1.18 -12.70 4.50
N GLU A 187 -1.87 -13.59 5.21
CA GLU A 187 -3.34 -13.64 5.15
C GLU A 187 -3.96 -12.32 5.60
N GLU A 188 -3.35 -11.67 6.59
CA GLU A 188 -3.76 -10.37 7.09
C GLU A 188 -3.72 -9.29 5.99
N ASP A 189 -2.68 -9.34 5.14
CA ASP A 189 -2.56 -8.46 3.98
C ASP A 189 -3.65 -8.73 2.95
N MET A 190 -4.04 -9.98 2.74
CA MET A 190 -5.12 -10.32 1.81
C MET A 190 -6.44 -9.65 2.21
N TYR A 191 -6.71 -9.47 3.50
CA TYR A 191 -7.94 -8.81 3.95
C TYR A 191 -7.91 -7.30 3.84
N ARG A 192 -6.73 -6.68 4.00
CA ARG A 192 -6.58 -5.22 4.11
C ARG A 192 -6.07 -4.54 2.85
N LYS A 193 -5.27 -5.24 2.05
CA LYS A 193 -4.56 -4.61 0.93
C LYS A 193 -5.37 -4.63 -0.36
N THR A 194 -5.06 -3.65 -1.19
CA THR A 194 -5.54 -3.49 -2.55
C THR A 194 -4.33 -3.42 -3.47
N LEU A 195 -4.32 -4.26 -4.50
CA LEU A 195 -3.34 -4.17 -5.58
C LEU A 195 -3.82 -3.11 -6.57
N ARG A 196 -3.03 -2.05 -6.74
CA ARG A 196 -3.20 -1.07 -7.80
C ARG A 196 -2.32 -1.44 -8.97
N VAL A 197 -2.93 -1.58 -10.13
CA VAL A 197 -2.31 -1.91 -11.41
C VAL A 197 -2.43 -0.67 -12.30
N SER A 198 -1.33 -0.01 -12.59
CA SER A 198 -1.30 1.23 -13.37
C SER A 198 -0.60 1.00 -14.70
N VAL A 199 -1.20 1.44 -15.80
CA VAL A 199 -0.57 1.46 -17.12
C VAL A 199 -0.03 2.87 -17.35
N CYS A 200 1.24 2.94 -17.72
CA CYS A 200 1.95 4.20 -17.95
C CYS A 200 2.70 4.11 -19.28
N ASP A 201 2.95 5.27 -19.84
CA ASP A 201 3.80 5.46 -21.00
C ASP A 201 5.23 5.83 -20.56
N GLU A 202 6.24 5.28 -21.23
CA GLU A 202 7.64 5.63 -20.99
C GLU A 202 8.16 6.58 -22.07
N ASP A 203 8.25 7.85 -21.70
CA ASP A 203 8.84 8.85 -22.56
C ASP A 203 10.35 8.97 -22.35
N LYS A 204 11.09 9.03 -23.46
CA LYS A 204 12.55 9.26 -23.39
C LYS A 204 12.93 10.72 -23.15
N LEU A 205 12.02 11.65 -23.47
CA LEU A 205 12.30 13.10 -23.56
C LEU A 205 11.26 13.96 -22.80
N SER A 206 10.13 13.38 -22.37
CA SER A 206 9.10 14.01 -21.54
C SER A 206 8.90 13.25 -20.20
N HIS A 207 7.97 13.71 -19.38
CA HIS A 207 7.58 13.02 -18.16
C HIS A 207 6.68 11.83 -18.50
N ASN A 208 7.06 10.61 -18.10
CA ASN A 208 6.24 9.39 -18.20
C ASN A 208 4.77 9.67 -17.93
N GLU A 209 3.93 9.46 -18.92
CA GLU A 209 2.53 9.84 -18.84
C GLU A 209 1.67 8.69 -18.32
N PHE A 210 0.69 9.02 -17.48
CA PHE A 210 -0.22 8.04 -16.93
C PHE A 210 -1.36 7.79 -17.93
N ILE A 211 -1.57 6.54 -18.33
CA ILE A 211 -2.65 6.16 -19.24
C ILE A 211 -3.91 5.85 -18.43
N GLY A 212 -3.82 4.91 -17.47
CA GLY A 212 -4.97 4.46 -16.70
C GLY A 212 -4.62 3.51 -15.57
N GLU A 213 -5.53 3.30 -14.61
CA GLU A 213 -5.35 2.35 -13.52
C GLU A 213 -6.55 1.44 -13.29
N SER A 214 -6.30 0.35 -12.58
CA SER A 214 -7.31 -0.51 -11.98
C SER A 214 -6.89 -0.88 -10.55
N ARG A 215 -7.88 -1.09 -9.69
CA ARG A 215 -7.67 -1.46 -8.28
C ARG A 215 -8.39 -2.76 -7.96
N VAL A 216 -7.67 -3.72 -7.40
CA VAL A 216 -8.19 -5.02 -7.01
C VAL A 216 -7.96 -5.24 -5.51
N ALA A 217 -9.04 -5.21 -4.73
CA ALA A 217 -8.99 -5.57 -3.33
C ALA A 217 -8.62 -7.06 -3.19
N LEU A 218 -7.53 -7.36 -2.48
CA LEU A 218 -6.98 -8.72 -2.40
C LEU A 218 -7.95 -9.71 -1.75
N ARG A 219 -8.85 -9.24 -0.87
CA ARG A 219 -9.90 -10.05 -0.23
C ARG A 219 -10.86 -10.74 -1.22
N ARG A 220 -10.85 -10.33 -2.49
CA ARG A 220 -11.67 -10.92 -3.57
C ARG A 220 -10.96 -12.09 -4.28
N LEU A 221 -9.73 -12.41 -3.89
CA LEU A 221 -8.96 -13.55 -4.38
C LEU A 221 -9.21 -14.73 -3.47
N LYS A 222 -9.35 -15.91 -4.08
CA LYS A 222 -9.34 -17.17 -3.35
C LYS A 222 -7.90 -17.71 -3.37
N PRO A 223 -7.38 -18.23 -2.26
CA PRO A 223 -6.07 -18.84 -2.24
C PRO A 223 -5.96 -19.97 -3.26
N ASP A 224 -4.78 -20.09 -3.86
CA ASP A 224 -4.37 -21.16 -4.78
C ASP A 224 -5.28 -21.29 -6.02
N GLN A 225 -6.04 -20.24 -6.33
CA GLN A 225 -6.90 -20.15 -7.50
C GLN A 225 -6.55 -18.92 -8.33
N THR A 226 -6.15 -19.16 -9.58
CA THR A 226 -5.91 -18.07 -10.54
C THR A 226 -7.23 -17.41 -10.90
N LYS A 227 -7.26 -16.07 -10.81
CA LYS A 227 -8.39 -15.26 -11.21
C LYS A 227 -8.00 -14.34 -12.35
N HIS A 228 -8.68 -14.52 -13.48
CA HIS A 228 -8.50 -13.70 -14.67
C HIS A 228 -9.27 -12.38 -14.56
N TYR A 229 -8.60 -11.29 -14.90
CA TYR A 229 -9.17 -9.95 -14.96
C TYR A 229 -9.03 -9.40 -16.37
N LYS A 230 -10.15 -8.87 -16.88
CA LYS A 230 -10.22 -8.07 -18.10
C LYS A 230 -10.99 -6.81 -17.77
N ILE A 231 -10.28 -5.69 -17.61
CA ILE A 231 -10.82 -4.48 -16.99
C ILE A 231 -10.55 -3.29 -17.91
N CYS A 232 -11.56 -2.42 -18.06
CA CYS A 232 -11.39 -1.12 -18.69
C CYS A 232 -10.57 -0.21 -17.78
N LEU A 233 -9.55 0.42 -18.31
CA LEU A 233 -8.70 1.34 -17.54
C LEU A 233 -9.51 2.59 -17.16
N GLU A 234 -9.36 3.02 -15.92
CA GLU A 234 -10.02 4.20 -15.40
C GLU A 234 -9.01 5.34 -15.23
N HIS A 235 -9.46 6.57 -15.42
CA HIS A 235 -8.71 7.73 -14.97
C HIS A 235 -8.56 7.65 -13.45
N PRO A 236 -7.47 8.18 -12.87
CA PRO A 236 -7.46 8.41 -11.44
C PRO A 236 -8.66 9.33 -11.17
N PRO A 237 -9.41 9.12 -10.07
CA PRO A 237 -10.51 10.00 -9.74
C PRO A 237 -10.01 11.45 -9.85
N PRO A 238 -10.70 12.32 -10.61
CA PRO A 238 -10.19 13.66 -10.88
C PRO A 238 -9.96 14.35 -9.55
N LEU A 239 -8.69 14.55 -9.21
CA LEU A 239 -8.36 15.44 -8.12
C LEU A 239 -8.82 16.82 -8.60
N PRO A 240 -9.72 17.48 -7.86
CA PRO A 240 -10.20 18.77 -8.29
C PRO A 240 -8.98 19.67 -8.53
N SER A 241 -8.96 20.31 -9.71
CA SER A 241 -7.85 21.14 -10.14
C SER A 241 -7.63 22.26 -9.11
N PRO A 242 -6.40 22.56 -8.66
CA PRO A 242 -6.12 23.66 -7.75
C PRO A 242 -6.61 25.02 -8.28
N SER A 243 -6.79 25.12 -9.61
CA SER A 243 -7.26 26.30 -10.34
C SER A 243 -8.79 26.40 -10.41
N ALA A 244 -9.50 25.28 -10.26
CA ALA A 244 -10.97 25.21 -10.31
C ALA A 244 -11.62 25.14 -8.91
N MET A 245 -10.80 25.13 -7.85
CA MET A 245 -11.25 25.07 -6.46
C MET A 245 -11.14 26.43 -5.77
N SER A 246 -12.10 26.73 -4.89
CA SER A 246 -11.96 27.83 -3.93
C SER A 246 -10.73 27.60 -3.03
N VAL A 247 -10.17 28.68 -2.47
CA VAL A 247 -8.96 28.62 -1.60
C VAL A 247 -9.11 27.60 -0.46
N ALA A 248 -10.32 27.43 0.09
CA ALA A 248 -10.61 26.43 1.12
C ALA A 248 -10.54 24.98 0.60
N LEU A 249 -11.08 24.71 -0.60
CA LEU A 249 -11.04 23.39 -1.23
C LEU A 249 -9.62 23.03 -1.72
N ARG A 250 -8.82 24.03 -2.12
CA ARG A 250 -7.38 23.84 -2.41
C ARG A 250 -6.61 23.41 -1.16
N GLY A 251 -6.92 24.01 -0.01
CA GLY A 251 -6.40 23.57 1.29
C GLY A 251 -6.81 22.13 1.62
N ILE A 252 -8.07 21.77 1.37
CA ILE A 252 -8.58 20.40 1.59
C ILE A 252 -7.95 19.37 0.64
N SER A 253 -7.74 19.70 -0.64
CA SER A 253 -7.11 18.80 -1.63
C SER A 253 -5.61 18.60 -1.36
N CYS A 254 -4.89 19.66 -0.99
CA CYS A 254 -3.52 19.53 -0.48
C CYS A 254 -3.49 18.70 0.80
N TYR A 255 -4.43 18.92 1.73
CA TYR A 255 -4.55 18.13 2.95
C TYR A 255 -4.93 16.67 2.69
N LEU A 256 -5.77 16.35 1.70
CA LEU A 256 -6.11 14.97 1.34
C LEU A 256 -4.95 14.26 0.64
N ARG A 257 -4.18 14.96 -0.20
CA ARG A 257 -2.94 14.43 -0.79
C ARG A 257 -1.87 14.25 0.26
N GLU A 258 -1.70 15.23 1.14
CA GLU A 258 -0.84 15.12 2.31
C GLU A 258 -1.32 14.00 3.21
N TRP A 259 -2.62 13.81 3.44
CA TRP A 259 -3.22 12.76 4.27
C TRP A 259 -3.11 11.37 3.63
N GLU A 260 -3.27 11.22 2.32
CA GLU A 260 -2.95 9.97 1.60
C GLU A 260 -1.44 9.68 1.67
N ILE A 261 -0.59 10.70 1.58
CA ILE A 261 0.87 10.59 1.78
C ILE A 261 1.21 10.32 3.26
N GLU A 262 0.44 10.84 4.21
CA GLU A 262 0.61 10.74 5.66
C GLU A 262 0.13 9.37 6.16
N GLN A 263 -0.98 8.85 5.62
CA GLN A 263 -1.36 7.44 5.77
C GLN A 263 -0.33 6.51 5.13
N GLN A 264 0.25 6.92 4.00
CA GLN A 264 1.32 6.20 3.33
C GLN A 264 2.68 6.27 4.08
N ARG A 265 2.87 7.27 4.95
CA ARG A 265 4.05 7.49 5.81
C ARG A 265 3.91 6.90 7.22
N SER A 266 2.71 6.91 7.80
CA SER A 266 2.46 6.51 9.20
C SER A 266 2.45 4.99 9.40
N LEU A 267 2.38 4.20 8.32
CA LEU A 267 2.53 2.75 8.31
C LEU A 267 3.55 2.33 7.25
N GLU A 268 4.73 2.96 7.24
CA GLU A 268 5.82 2.54 6.35
C GLU A 268 6.21 1.10 6.68
N GLU A 269 5.64 0.13 5.95
CA GLU A 269 6.17 -1.21 5.88
C GLU A 269 7.59 -1.11 5.32
N ARG A 270 8.58 -1.33 6.19
CA ARG A 270 10.00 -1.22 5.83
C ARG A 270 10.59 -2.52 5.29
N GLY A 271 9.70 -3.44 4.93
CA GLY A 271 10.00 -4.73 4.36
C GLY A 271 9.44 -5.88 5.18
N ARG A 272 9.78 -7.08 4.74
CA ARG A 272 9.26 -8.34 5.26
C ARG A 272 10.42 -9.27 5.55
N LEU A 273 10.31 -10.06 6.60
CA LEU A 273 11.34 -11.00 7.04
C LEU A 273 10.73 -12.41 7.19
N LEU A 274 11.33 -13.39 6.53
CA LEU A 274 10.98 -14.80 6.69
C LEU A 274 11.86 -15.40 7.79
N LEU A 275 11.23 -15.77 8.90
CA LEU A 275 11.88 -16.45 10.01
C LEU A 275 11.51 -17.93 10.01
N SER A 276 12.42 -18.73 10.54
CA SER A 276 12.26 -20.15 10.81
C SER A 276 12.51 -20.39 12.29
N LEU A 277 11.55 -20.93 13.03
CA LEU A 277 11.71 -21.27 14.44
C LEU A 277 11.56 -22.77 14.66
N GLN A 278 12.43 -23.33 15.50
CA GLN A 278 12.36 -24.72 15.92
C GLN A 278 12.86 -24.81 17.36
N PHE A 279 12.05 -25.39 18.25
CA PHE A 279 12.50 -25.73 19.60
C PHE A 279 12.92 -27.19 19.65
N LEU A 280 14.17 -27.45 20.02
CA LEU A 280 14.73 -28.78 20.19
C LEU A 280 14.63 -29.18 21.66
N SER A 281 14.05 -30.33 21.94
CA SER A 281 14.01 -30.91 23.29
C SER A 281 14.98 -32.10 23.39
N PRO A 282 15.60 -32.36 24.56
CA PRO A 282 16.56 -33.45 24.73
C PRO A 282 15.96 -34.84 24.48
N SER A 283 14.63 -34.95 24.49
CA SER A 283 13.88 -36.17 24.20
C SER A 283 13.60 -36.41 22.72
N ASP A 284 13.85 -35.45 21.82
CA ASP A 284 13.48 -35.54 20.39
C ASP A 284 14.52 -36.34 19.56
N GLY A 285 15.53 -36.94 20.21
CA GLY A 285 16.63 -37.68 19.58
C GLY A 285 16.63 -39.20 19.82
N ALA A 286 15.50 -39.79 20.24
CA ALA A 286 15.40 -41.21 20.53
C ALA A 286 14.40 -41.93 19.61
N GLU A 287 14.63 -41.89 18.29
CA GLU A 287 14.15 -42.93 17.37
C GLU A 287 15.29 -43.39 16.44
N GLU A 288 15.22 -44.66 16.07
CA GLU A 288 16.30 -45.61 15.78
C GLU A 288 17.36 -45.22 14.72
N GLY A 289 18.63 -45.50 15.04
CA GLY A 289 19.62 -45.94 14.05
C GLY A 289 20.75 -44.96 13.71
N GLY A 290 21.88 -45.09 14.41
CA GLY A 290 23.21 -44.87 13.83
C GLY A 290 23.86 -43.48 14.00
N GLN A 291 24.86 -43.44 14.89
CA GLN A 291 26.06 -42.57 14.84
C GLN A 291 25.87 -41.07 14.54
N ALA A 292 25.70 -40.25 15.57
CA ALA A 292 26.64 -39.20 15.95
C ALA A 292 26.22 -38.55 17.27
N LYS A 293 27.22 -38.20 18.05
CA LYS A 293 27.16 -37.71 19.42
C LYS A 293 26.78 -36.22 19.41
N GLU A 294 25.51 -35.87 19.30
CA GLU A 294 25.02 -34.53 19.67
C GLU A 294 24.50 -34.58 21.11
N GLU A 295 25.22 -33.88 21.99
CA GLU A 295 24.82 -33.68 23.39
C GLU A 295 23.39 -33.12 23.44
N GLY A 296 22.52 -33.69 24.28
CA GLY A 296 21.11 -33.34 24.44
C GLY A 296 20.86 -31.92 24.97
N ARG A 297 21.19 -30.91 24.16
CA ARG A 297 20.98 -29.51 24.47
C ARG A 297 19.58 -29.10 24.03
N SER A 298 18.74 -28.76 25.01
CA SER A 298 17.47 -28.10 24.73
C SER A 298 17.73 -26.67 24.28
N GLY A 299 17.06 -26.22 23.23
CA GLY A 299 17.26 -24.85 22.78
C GLY A 299 16.37 -24.41 21.65
N LEU A 300 16.36 -23.11 21.43
CA LEU A 300 15.65 -22.49 20.31
C LEU A 300 16.62 -22.30 19.14
N CYS A 301 16.33 -22.93 18.01
CA CYS A 301 16.94 -22.63 16.74
C CYS A 301 16.14 -21.54 16.02
N VAL A 302 16.81 -20.45 15.65
CA VAL A 302 16.27 -19.30 14.92
C VAL A 302 16.96 -19.21 13.57
N GLY A 303 16.26 -19.60 12.52
CA GLY A 303 16.69 -19.41 11.14
C GLY A 303 16.25 -18.05 10.59
N VAL A 304 17.21 -17.26 10.14
CA VAL A 304 17.00 -16.04 9.36
C VAL A 304 17.11 -16.44 7.88
N ARG A 305 15.97 -16.63 7.21
CA ARG A 305 15.93 -17.13 5.83
C ARG A 305 16.23 -16.02 4.84
N ARG A 306 15.31 -15.07 4.69
CA ARG A 306 15.42 -13.98 3.72
C ARG A 306 14.54 -12.80 4.09
N CYS A 307 14.83 -11.64 3.51
CA CYS A 307 13.91 -10.51 3.52
C CYS A 307 13.33 -10.25 2.13
N ALA A 308 12.22 -9.53 2.08
CA ALA A 308 11.62 -9.05 0.84
C ALA A 308 11.17 -7.60 0.98
N HIS A 309 11.33 -6.82 -0.09
CA HIS A 309 10.86 -5.44 -0.22
C HIS A 309 11.35 -4.51 0.89
N LEU A 310 12.60 -4.67 1.34
CA LEU A 310 13.19 -3.80 2.36
C LEU A 310 13.19 -2.34 1.93
N ALA A 311 13.03 -1.42 2.90
CA ALA A 311 13.22 0.00 2.64
C ALA A 311 14.66 0.27 2.19
N ALA A 312 14.82 1.14 1.20
CA ALA A 312 16.14 1.62 0.76
C ALA A 312 16.59 2.76 1.65
N MET A 313 17.67 2.56 2.41
CA MET A 313 18.24 3.60 3.28
C MET A 313 19.41 4.34 2.61
N ASP A 314 20.02 3.76 1.58
CA ASP A 314 21.08 4.39 0.82
C ASP A 314 20.56 5.35 -0.25
N VAL A 315 21.39 6.36 -0.56
CA VAL A 315 21.19 7.28 -1.70
C VAL A 315 21.12 6.57 -3.04
N ASN A 316 21.71 5.38 -3.14
CA ASN A 316 21.73 4.57 -4.36
C ASN A 316 20.38 3.86 -4.64
N GLY A 317 19.41 3.96 -3.70
CA GLY A 317 18.10 3.32 -3.82
C GLY A 317 18.06 1.85 -3.38
N PHE A 318 19.10 1.36 -2.71
CA PHE A 318 19.22 0.04 -2.11
C PHE A 318 19.55 0.12 -0.61
N SER A 319 19.91 -1.01 -0.02
CA SER A 319 20.50 -1.15 1.30
C SER A 319 21.54 -2.28 1.27
N ASP A 320 22.41 -2.30 2.27
CA ASP A 320 23.34 -3.37 2.62
C ASP A 320 22.83 -4.12 3.88
N PRO A 321 21.71 -4.87 3.78
CA PRO A 321 21.02 -5.40 4.94
C PRO A 321 21.81 -6.48 5.70
N TYR A 322 21.63 -6.47 7.03
CA TYR A 322 22.00 -7.55 7.93
C TYR A 322 21.02 -7.63 9.10
N VAL A 323 20.93 -8.80 9.73
CA VAL A 323 19.96 -9.09 10.79
C VAL A 323 20.67 -9.33 12.11
N LYS A 324 20.10 -8.84 13.21
CA LYS A 324 20.52 -9.15 14.58
C LYS A 324 19.36 -9.80 15.32
N THR A 325 19.65 -10.84 16.09
CA THR A 325 18.68 -11.53 16.94
C THR A 325 19.09 -11.43 18.40
N TYR A 326 18.11 -11.30 19.30
CA TYR A 326 18.31 -11.24 20.76
C TYR A 326 17.20 -12.00 21.47
N LEU A 327 17.52 -12.69 22.57
CA LEU A 327 16.51 -13.20 23.50
C LEU A 327 16.45 -12.29 24.73
N LYS A 328 15.38 -11.52 24.85
CA LYS A 328 15.14 -10.65 26.01
C LYS A 328 14.21 -11.31 27.03
N PRO A 329 14.37 -11.05 28.34
CA PRO A 329 15.46 -10.28 28.96
C PRO A 329 16.82 -10.99 28.82
N ASP A 330 17.81 -10.25 28.32
CA ASP A 330 19.19 -10.73 28.11
C ASP A 330 20.05 -10.38 29.32
N ILE A 331 19.86 -11.14 30.41
CA ILE A 331 20.50 -10.90 31.71
C ILE A 331 22.03 -10.89 31.59
N HIS A 332 22.58 -11.73 30.71
CA HIS A 332 24.03 -11.93 30.57
C HIS A 332 24.65 -11.24 29.35
N LYS A 333 23.87 -10.51 28.54
CA LYS A 333 24.30 -9.86 27.29
C LYS A 333 24.99 -10.82 26.31
N LYS A 334 24.57 -12.08 26.29
CA LYS A 334 25.17 -13.15 25.47
C LYS A 334 24.23 -13.67 24.38
N SER A 335 23.00 -13.14 24.28
CA SER A 335 21.99 -13.62 23.34
C SER A 335 22.09 -12.99 21.94
N LYS A 336 23.10 -12.14 21.71
CA LYS A 336 23.22 -11.44 20.44
C LYS A 336 23.83 -12.35 19.37
N HIS A 337 23.08 -12.59 18.32
CA HIS A 337 23.63 -13.11 17.06
C HIS A 337 23.46 -12.07 15.94
N LYS A 338 24.26 -12.22 14.89
CA LYS A 338 24.26 -11.33 13.72
C LYS A 338 24.56 -12.14 12.46
N THR A 339 23.82 -11.87 11.38
CA THR A 339 24.10 -12.43 10.05
C THR A 339 25.26 -11.75 9.35
N ALA A 340 25.69 -12.33 8.23
CA ALA A 340 26.47 -11.65 7.22
C ALA A 340 25.73 -10.41 6.67
N VAL A 341 26.50 -9.47 6.13
CA VAL A 341 25.99 -8.29 5.41
C VAL A 341 25.90 -8.64 3.93
N ILE A 342 24.72 -8.48 3.34
CA ILE A 342 24.53 -8.67 1.91
C ILE A 342 24.37 -7.30 1.27
N LYS A 343 25.24 -6.96 0.31
CA LYS A 343 25.30 -5.60 -0.22
C LYS A 343 24.29 -5.34 -1.33
N LYS A 344 23.82 -4.10 -1.42
CA LYS A 344 23.06 -3.50 -2.51
C LYS A 344 21.85 -4.34 -2.92
N THR A 345 21.01 -4.70 -1.96
CA THR A 345 19.80 -5.49 -2.20
C THR A 345 18.67 -5.11 -1.25
N LEU A 346 17.44 -5.19 -1.75
CA LEU A 346 16.22 -5.06 -0.95
C LEU A 346 15.53 -6.41 -0.71
N ASN A 347 16.10 -7.48 -1.24
CA ASN A 347 15.59 -8.86 -1.12
C ASN A 347 16.76 -9.81 -0.77
N PRO A 348 17.46 -9.60 0.36
CA PRO A 348 18.58 -10.45 0.77
C PRO A 348 18.13 -11.86 1.15
N GLU A 349 18.94 -12.86 0.82
CA GLU A 349 18.80 -14.25 1.28
C GLU A 349 19.99 -14.59 2.18
N PHE A 350 19.74 -14.77 3.48
CA PHE A 350 20.78 -15.06 4.47
C PHE A 350 20.94 -16.57 4.66
N ASN A 351 19.83 -17.29 4.86
CA ASN A 351 19.79 -18.72 5.15
C ASN A 351 20.71 -19.13 6.33
N GLU A 352 20.84 -18.27 7.33
CA GLU A 352 21.67 -18.48 8.52
C GLU A 352 20.82 -18.94 9.71
N GLU A 353 21.37 -19.80 10.57
CA GLU A 353 20.68 -20.32 11.76
C GLU A 353 21.48 -20.03 13.02
N PHE A 354 20.77 -19.60 14.06
CA PHE A 354 21.34 -19.28 15.37
C PHE A 354 20.70 -20.17 16.43
N PHE A 355 21.53 -20.77 17.28
CA PHE A 355 21.06 -21.64 18.35
C PHE A 355 21.20 -20.96 19.70
N TYR A 356 20.09 -20.96 20.44
CA TYR A 356 20.00 -20.47 21.80
C TYR A 356 19.85 -21.65 22.76
N GLU A 357 20.85 -21.89 23.59
CA GLU A 357 20.77 -22.89 24.65
C GLU A 357 19.86 -22.38 25.77
N ILE A 358 18.61 -22.86 25.82
CA ILE A 358 17.57 -22.40 26.73
C ILE A 358 16.53 -23.49 26.97
N SER A 359 16.05 -23.59 28.22
CA SER A 359 14.97 -24.52 28.56
C SER A 359 13.61 -24.00 28.10
N LEU A 360 12.63 -24.89 27.91
CA LEU A 360 11.27 -24.50 27.50
C LEU A 360 10.59 -23.57 28.52
N SER A 361 10.79 -23.85 29.82
CA SER A 361 10.24 -23.05 30.91
C SER A 361 10.77 -21.62 30.87
N GLU A 362 12.08 -21.45 30.65
CA GLU A 362 12.68 -20.12 30.53
C GLU A 362 12.23 -19.44 29.24
N LEU A 363 12.20 -20.16 28.12
CA LEU A 363 11.80 -19.63 26.81
C LEU A 363 10.39 -19.03 26.82
N SER A 364 9.46 -19.61 27.59
CA SER A 364 8.09 -19.07 27.73
C SER A 364 8.03 -17.66 28.32
N THR A 365 9.07 -17.24 29.05
CA THR A 365 9.21 -15.91 29.64
C THR A 365 10.06 -14.96 28.80
N LYS A 366 10.71 -15.47 27.74
CA LYS A 366 11.53 -14.66 26.84
C LYS A 366 10.72 -14.10 25.68
N THR A 367 11.27 -13.05 25.08
CA THR A 367 10.86 -12.48 23.81
C THR A 367 12.05 -12.50 22.87
N LEU A 368 11.89 -13.13 21.72
CA LEU A 368 12.84 -13.07 20.62
C LEU A 368 12.64 -11.75 19.87
N GLU A 369 13.66 -10.92 19.86
CA GLU A 369 13.69 -9.72 19.04
C GLU A 369 14.59 -9.93 17.84
N VAL A 370 14.07 -9.60 16.66
CA VAL A 370 14.81 -9.68 15.42
C VAL A 370 14.78 -8.30 14.75
N THR A 371 15.96 -7.76 14.45
CA THR A 371 16.11 -6.41 13.90
C THR A 371 16.96 -6.44 12.64
N VAL A 372 16.48 -5.76 11.61
CA VAL A 372 17.13 -5.61 10.30
C VAL A 372 17.74 -4.21 10.23
N TRP A 373 18.98 -4.14 9.78
CA TRP A 373 19.80 -2.94 9.74
C TRP A 373 20.46 -2.80 8.39
N ASP A 374 20.67 -1.56 7.95
CA ASP A 374 21.53 -1.22 6.84
C ASP A 374 22.97 -1.06 7.34
N TYR A 375 23.95 -1.68 6.67
CA TYR A 375 25.35 -1.51 7.01
C TYR A 375 25.95 -0.36 6.23
N ASP A 376 26.53 0.59 6.96
CA ASP A 376 27.11 1.76 6.37
C ASP A 376 28.62 1.86 6.59
N LEU A 377 29.36 2.09 5.51
CA LEU A 377 30.80 2.28 5.60
C LEU A 377 31.11 3.67 6.16
N GLY A 378 31.58 3.74 7.41
CA GLY A 378 32.11 4.96 8.01
C GLY A 378 31.06 5.89 8.66
N LYS A 379 29.78 5.47 8.73
CA LYS A 379 28.74 6.11 9.56
C LYS A 379 28.07 5.06 10.45
N SER A 380 27.17 5.52 11.33
CA SER A 380 26.30 4.61 12.10
C SER A 380 25.34 3.89 11.17
N ASN A 381 25.17 2.59 11.40
CA ASN A 381 24.24 1.74 10.65
C ASN A 381 22.78 2.19 10.84
N ASP A 382 22.05 2.32 9.74
CA ASP A 382 20.65 2.74 9.74
C ASP A 382 19.69 1.60 10.12
N PHE A 383 18.69 1.88 10.97
CA PHE A 383 17.69 0.89 11.34
C PHE A 383 16.62 0.78 10.26
N ILE A 384 16.45 -0.41 9.68
CA ILE A 384 15.43 -0.68 8.67
C ILE A 384 14.13 -1.05 9.37
N GLY A 385 14.15 -2.05 10.25
CA GLY A 385 12.95 -2.42 11.00
C GLY A 385 13.12 -3.66 11.85
N GLY A 386 12.12 -3.98 12.67
CA GLY A 386 12.19 -5.11 13.59
C GLY A 386 10.88 -5.83 13.81
N VAL A 387 10.96 -6.98 14.48
CA VAL A 387 9.83 -7.76 14.95
C VAL A 387 10.16 -8.38 16.31
N SER A 388 9.15 -8.47 17.17
CA SER A 388 9.24 -9.12 18.48
C SER A 388 8.30 -10.32 18.53
N LEU A 389 8.84 -11.49 18.87
CA LEU A 389 8.10 -12.74 19.01
C LEU A 389 8.16 -13.20 20.46
N GLY A 390 7.01 -13.29 21.12
CA GLY A 390 6.89 -13.72 22.50
C GLY A 390 5.43 -13.99 22.86
N CYS A 391 5.19 -14.43 24.09
CA CYS A 391 3.84 -14.72 24.60
C CYS A 391 2.93 -13.48 24.66
N HIS A 392 3.51 -12.27 24.64
CA HIS A 392 2.78 -11.00 24.64
C HIS A 392 2.65 -10.36 23.24
N SER A 393 3.22 -10.99 22.20
CA SER A 393 3.07 -10.52 20.83
C SER A 393 1.62 -10.68 20.34
N GLN A 394 1.31 -10.12 19.18
CA GLN A 394 0.01 -10.24 18.51
C GLN A 394 0.18 -10.81 17.08
N GLY A 395 -0.92 -11.20 16.44
CA GLY A 395 -0.94 -11.58 15.04
C GLY A 395 0.01 -12.74 14.68
N ASP A 396 0.71 -12.61 13.56
CA ASP A 396 1.63 -13.63 13.03
C ASP A 396 2.84 -13.90 13.95
N ALA A 397 3.31 -12.90 14.69
CA ALA A 397 4.40 -13.05 15.65
C ALA A 397 4.03 -14.00 16.80
N LEU A 398 2.83 -13.82 17.39
CA LEU A 398 2.32 -14.72 18.43
C LEU A 398 2.05 -16.12 17.87
N ARG A 399 1.42 -16.21 16.69
CA ARG A 399 1.14 -17.50 16.05
C ARG A 399 2.41 -18.30 15.84
N HIS A 400 3.45 -17.66 15.31
CA HIS A 400 4.76 -18.30 15.11
C HIS A 400 5.39 -18.76 16.42
N TRP A 401 5.38 -17.89 17.44
CA TRP A 401 5.93 -18.24 18.75
C TRP A 401 5.22 -19.44 19.37
N VAL A 402 3.89 -19.40 19.43
CA VAL A 402 3.06 -20.47 20.01
C VAL A 402 3.21 -21.77 19.22
N GLU A 403 3.25 -21.72 17.89
CA GLU A 403 3.40 -22.90 17.04
C GLU A 403 4.75 -23.59 17.24
N CYS A 404 5.83 -22.80 17.36
CA CYS A 404 7.16 -23.31 17.70
C CYS A 404 7.18 -24.02 19.06
N LEU A 405 6.54 -23.42 20.09
CA LEU A 405 6.49 -24.01 21.43
C LEU A 405 5.61 -25.27 21.51
N LYS A 406 4.54 -25.35 20.71
CA LYS A 406 3.62 -26.50 20.67
C LYS A 406 4.21 -27.67 19.87
N ASN A 407 4.82 -27.38 18.72
CA ASN A 407 5.32 -28.39 17.78
C ASN A 407 6.81 -28.64 17.99
N LYS A 408 7.18 -29.28 19.11
CA LYS A 408 8.57 -29.62 19.43
C LYS A 408 9.22 -30.43 18.32
N GLY A 409 10.48 -30.14 18.03
CA GLY A 409 11.26 -30.79 16.97
C GLY A 409 10.86 -30.38 15.55
N LYS A 410 9.72 -29.70 15.33
CA LYS A 410 9.31 -29.25 13.99
C LYS A 410 9.77 -27.83 13.73
N LYS A 411 10.36 -27.64 12.56
CA LYS A 411 10.70 -26.32 12.03
C LYS A 411 9.47 -25.66 11.44
N VAL A 412 9.17 -24.45 11.91
CA VAL A 412 8.04 -23.64 11.46
C VAL A 412 8.60 -22.41 10.77
N GLU A 413 8.10 -22.06 9.58
CA GLU A 413 8.51 -20.85 8.87
C GLU A 413 7.33 -19.89 8.74
N ARG A 414 7.57 -18.59 8.96
CA ARG A 414 6.54 -17.57 8.80
C ARG A 414 7.13 -16.21 8.48
N TRP A 415 6.42 -15.48 7.61
CA TRP A 415 6.70 -14.10 7.27
C TRP A 415 6.25 -13.14 8.37
N HIS A 416 7.04 -12.09 8.58
CA HIS A 416 6.71 -10.99 9.47
C HIS A 416 6.93 -9.66 8.77
N THR A 417 6.01 -8.73 8.96
CA THR A 417 6.15 -7.34 8.53
C THR A 417 7.06 -6.59 9.50
N LEU A 418 8.06 -5.88 8.98
CA LEU A 418 9.01 -5.12 9.80
C LEU A 418 8.40 -3.78 10.21
N THR A 419 8.46 -3.48 11.52
CA THR A 419 8.06 -2.18 12.08
C THR A 419 9.23 -1.22 12.08
N ASN A 420 8.96 0.08 11.93
CA ASN A 420 9.95 1.16 12.04
C ASN A 420 10.36 1.47 13.49
N GLU A 421 9.67 0.90 14.47
CA GLU A 421 10.00 1.00 15.89
C GLU A 421 10.93 -0.13 16.32
N LEU A 422 11.85 0.20 17.23
CA LEU A 422 12.71 -0.80 17.85
C LEU A 422 11.87 -1.68 18.79
N PRO A 423 11.95 -3.01 18.66
CA PRO A 423 11.46 -3.95 19.66
C PRO A 423 11.76 -3.51 21.11
N GLY A 424 10.70 -3.22 21.88
CA GLY A 424 10.80 -2.84 23.30
C GLY A 424 10.86 -1.35 23.62
N SER A 425 10.65 -0.43 22.67
CA SER A 425 10.51 1.02 22.96
C SER A 425 9.15 1.41 23.56
N THR A 426 8.19 0.50 23.62
CA THR A 426 6.87 0.71 24.24
C THR A 426 6.81 0.17 25.67
N PHE A 427 7.66 0.70 26.55
CA PHE A 427 7.28 0.83 27.95
C PHE A 427 6.72 2.24 28.10
N HIS A 428 5.40 2.39 27.90
CA HIS A 428 4.71 3.56 28.42
C HIS A 428 4.63 3.39 29.94
N ASP A 429 5.22 4.35 30.65
CA ASP A 429 5.09 4.59 32.10
C ASP A 429 3.64 4.61 32.58
#